data_AF-A0A8K0K1R1-F1
#
_entry.id   AF-A0A8K0K1R1-F1
#
_cell.length_a   1.000
_cell.length_b   1.000
_cell.length_c   1.000
_cell.angle_alpha   90.00
_cell.angle_beta   90.00
_cell.angle_gamma   90.00
#
_symmetry.space_group_name_H-M   'P 1'
#
loop_
_entity.id
_entity.type
_entity.pdbx_description
1 polymer ?
#
loop_
_entity_poly.entity_id
_entity_poly.type
_entity_poly.pdbx_seq_one_letter_code
_entity_poly.pdbx_strand_id
1 'polypeptide(L)'
;MIKRNGKKLDGGDWSQDGVNGTTWSGDGDEEQEMNVNDDDDNSDRYEGFCIDLLREIASMVGFEYRIKLVPDGKYGVYDLETGEWNGIVRQLMDKKADLAVGSMTINYARESVIDFTKPFMNLGISILFKNIP
;
A
#
# COMPACT_ATOMS: atom_id res chain seq x y z
N MET A 1 -0.80 5.30 -7.80
CA MET A 1 -1.13 3.92 -7.39
C MET A 1 -0.40 2.93 -8.29
N ILE A 2 -0.15 1.73 -7.80
CA ILE A 2 0.58 0.67 -8.49
C ILE A 2 -0.26 -0.59 -8.44
N LYS A 3 -0.44 -1.28 -9.56
CA LYS A 3 -1.24 -2.51 -9.64
C LYS A 3 -0.41 -3.66 -10.18
N ARG A 4 -0.86 -4.88 -9.90
CA ARG A 4 -0.34 -6.09 -10.56
C ARG A 4 -0.50 -5.98 -12.07
N ASN A 5 0.50 -6.45 -12.79
CA ASN A 5 0.46 -6.50 -14.25
C ASN A 5 -0.74 -7.34 -14.72
N GLY A 6 -1.55 -6.80 -15.64
CA GLY A 6 -2.72 -7.48 -16.22
C GLY A 6 -4.03 -7.44 -15.42
N LYS A 7 -4.07 -6.89 -14.20
CA LYS A 7 -5.34 -6.63 -13.48
C LYS A 7 -5.94 -5.29 -13.96
N LYS A 8 -7.16 -5.28 -14.49
CA LYS A 8 -7.90 -4.03 -14.72
C LYS A 8 -8.54 -3.55 -13.41
N LEU A 9 -8.69 -2.24 -13.28
CA LEU A 9 -9.50 -1.60 -12.23
C LEU A 9 -10.88 -1.31 -12.83
N ASP A 10 -11.60 -2.33 -13.29
CA ASP A 10 -12.95 -2.21 -13.81
C ASP A 10 -13.96 -2.67 -12.75
N GLY A 11 -14.99 -1.86 -12.51
CA GLY A 11 -16.03 -2.06 -11.49
C GLY A 11 -17.01 -3.19 -11.82
N GLY A 12 -16.50 -4.40 -12.05
CA GLY A 12 -17.27 -5.60 -12.38
C GLY A 12 -16.89 -6.80 -11.52
N ASP A 13 -17.86 -7.22 -10.71
CA ASP A 13 -18.05 -8.49 -9.97
C ASP A 13 -16.89 -8.99 -9.10
N TRP A 14 -16.78 -8.40 -7.91
CA TRP A 14 -16.14 -9.02 -6.76
C TRP A 14 -17.19 -9.90 -6.07
N SER A 15 -17.23 -11.19 -6.42
CA SER A 15 -18.10 -12.13 -5.71
C SER A 15 -17.70 -12.17 -4.22
N GLN A 16 -18.63 -11.75 -3.37
CA GLN A 16 -18.53 -11.76 -1.92
C GLN A 16 -18.33 -13.19 -1.40
N ASP A 17 -17.16 -13.44 -0.81
CA ASP A 17 -17.01 -14.52 0.16
C ASP A 17 -17.19 -13.89 1.56
N GLY A 18 -18.41 -14.04 2.09
CA GLY A 18 -18.85 -13.39 3.30
C GLY A 18 -18.19 -13.91 4.58
N VAL A 19 -18.05 -13.03 5.58
CA VAL A 19 -17.97 -13.38 7.00
C VAL A 19 -18.70 -12.31 7.83
N ASN A 20 -19.54 -12.78 8.76
CA ASN A 20 -20.41 -12.03 9.65
C ASN A 20 -19.69 -11.43 10.88
N GLY A 21 -20.10 -10.21 11.28
CA GLY A 21 -20.42 -9.78 12.66
C GLY A 21 -19.35 -9.77 13.77
N THR A 22 -19.18 -8.63 14.45
CA THR A 22 -19.64 -8.38 15.85
C THR A 22 -19.27 -6.97 16.35
N THR A 23 -20.14 -6.39 17.15
CA THR A 23 -20.00 -5.12 17.91
C THR A 23 -19.30 -5.35 19.25
N TRP A 24 -18.50 -4.38 19.76
CA TRP A 24 -18.23 -4.23 21.20
C TRP A 24 -17.88 -2.78 21.59
N SER A 25 -18.34 -2.37 22.78
CA SER A 25 -18.15 -1.05 23.42
C SER A 25 -17.28 -1.20 24.68
N GLY A 26 -16.40 -0.24 25.00
CA GLY A 26 -15.77 -0.19 26.32
C GLY A 26 -14.67 0.86 26.48
N ASP A 27 -14.91 1.82 27.37
CA ASP A 27 -13.96 2.80 27.91
C ASP A 27 -12.89 2.13 28.80
N GLY A 28 -11.67 2.70 28.84
CA GLY A 28 -10.66 2.37 29.85
C GLY A 28 -9.25 2.81 29.49
N ASP A 29 -8.73 3.81 30.19
CA ASP A 29 -7.34 4.28 30.13
C ASP A 29 -6.37 3.20 30.65
N GLU A 30 -5.55 2.61 29.77
CA GLU A 30 -4.33 1.87 30.15
C GLU A 30 -3.20 2.19 29.16
N GLU A 31 -2.07 2.66 29.68
CA GLU A 31 -0.83 2.86 28.93
C GLU A 31 -0.32 1.51 28.40
N GLN A 32 -0.54 1.23 27.12
CA GLN A 32 -0.09 -0.02 26.50
C GLN A 32 1.32 0.13 25.91
N GLU A 33 2.25 -0.65 26.46
CA GLU A 33 3.55 -0.91 25.85
C GLU A 33 3.35 -1.52 24.45
N MET A 34 4.01 -0.95 23.42
CA MET A 34 3.89 -1.40 22.03
C MET A 34 4.45 -2.82 21.84
N ASN A 35 3.59 -3.82 22.01
CA ASN A 35 3.81 -5.16 21.50
C ASN A 35 3.38 -5.19 20.03
N VAL A 36 4.35 -5.17 19.11
CA VAL A 36 4.12 -5.33 17.67
C VAL A 36 3.75 -6.78 17.38
N ASN A 37 2.50 -7.14 17.66
CA ASN A 37 1.85 -8.29 17.03
C ASN A 37 1.08 -7.73 15.82
N ASP A 38 1.72 -7.76 14.64
CA ASP A 38 1.21 -7.27 13.35
C ASP A 38 0.08 -8.13 12.75
N ASP A 39 -0.78 -8.70 13.60
CA ASP A 39 -1.95 -9.49 13.20
C ASP A 39 -3.28 -8.73 13.35
N ASP A 40 -3.25 -7.47 13.78
CA ASP A 40 -4.43 -6.60 13.76
C ASP A 40 -4.68 -6.09 12.34
N ASP A 41 -5.63 -6.71 11.66
CA ASP A 41 -6.13 -6.40 10.32
C ASP A 41 -6.96 -5.10 10.25
N ASN A 42 -7.00 -4.34 11.34
CA ASN A 42 -7.66 -3.05 11.39
C ASN A 42 -6.96 -2.01 10.50
N SER A 43 -7.60 -1.72 9.36
CA SER A 43 -7.13 -0.70 8.41
C SER A 43 -7.38 0.73 8.91
N ASP A 44 -8.20 0.91 9.95
CA ASP A 44 -8.56 2.22 10.50
C ASP A 44 -7.42 2.86 11.31
N ARG A 45 -6.33 2.13 11.57
CA ARG A 45 -5.14 2.65 12.27
C ARG A 45 -4.22 3.50 11.40
N TYR A 46 -4.47 3.58 10.09
CA TYR A 46 -3.62 4.33 9.17
C TYR A 46 -4.33 5.59 8.67
N GLU A 47 -3.60 6.70 8.63
CA GLU A 47 -4.10 7.99 8.16
C GLU A 47 -3.12 8.69 7.21
N GLY A 48 -3.60 9.73 6.53
CA GLY A 48 -2.81 10.58 5.65
C GLY A 48 -3.20 10.48 4.18
N PHE A 49 -2.54 11.30 3.36
CA PHE A 49 -2.96 11.56 1.96
C PHE A 49 -3.16 10.31 1.10
N CYS A 50 -2.26 9.32 1.20
CA CYS A 50 -2.39 8.08 0.43
C CYS A 50 -3.57 7.21 0.89
N ILE A 51 -3.92 7.27 2.18
CA ILE A 51 -5.05 6.52 2.75
C ILE A 51 -6.37 7.16 2.33
N ASP A 52 -6.46 8.49 2.42
CA ASP A 52 -7.65 9.22 1.97
C ASP A 52 -7.90 9.00 0.48
N LEU A 53 -6.84 9.06 -0.34
CA LEU A 53 -6.93 8.76 -1.76
C LEU A 53 -7.42 7.32 -2.03
N LEU A 54 -6.92 6.33 -1.28
CA LEU A 54 -7.37 4.95 -1.41
C LEU A 54 -8.85 4.81 -1.03
N ARG A 55 -9.28 5.45 0.07
CA ARG A 55 -10.68 5.45 0.53
C ARG A 55 -11.62 6.03 -0.51
N GLU A 56 -11.26 7.18 -1.10
CA GLU A 56 -12.04 7.81 -2.17
C GLU A 56 -12.16 6.91 -3.40
N ILE A 57 -11.05 6.28 -3.82
CA ILE A 57 -11.05 5.40 -4.98
C ILE A 57 -11.84 4.12 -4.72
N ALA A 58 -11.74 3.56 -3.51
CA ALA A 58 -12.53 2.42 -3.06
C ALA A 58 -14.02 2.74 -3.08
N SER A 59 -14.41 3.92 -2.60
CA SER A 59 -15.81 4.42 -2.64
C SER A 59 -16.32 4.61 -4.06
N MET A 60 -15.51 5.20 -4.96
CA MET A 60 -15.90 5.45 -6.36
C MET A 60 -16.04 4.16 -7.19
N VAL A 61 -15.17 3.18 -6.96
CA VAL A 61 -15.11 1.93 -7.74
C VAL A 61 -15.94 0.82 -7.09
N GLY A 62 -16.15 0.87 -5.78
CA GLY A 62 -16.92 -0.12 -5.02
C GLY A 62 -16.11 -1.37 -4.66
N PHE A 63 -14.87 -1.21 -4.17
CA PHE A 63 -14.08 -2.35 -3.66
C PHE A 63 -13.72 -2.18 -2.18
N GLU A 64 -13.61 -3.31 -1.49
CA GLU A 64 -13.09 -3.37 -0.12
C GLU A 64 -11.58 -3.60 -0.14
N TYR A 65 -10.89 -3.14 0.90
CA TYR A 65 -9.45 -3.31 1.01
C TYR A 65 -9.04 -3.58 2.46
N ARG A 66 -7.89 -4.25 2.61
CA ARG A 66 -7.14 -4.32 3.86
C ARG A 66 -5.75 -3.76 3.64
N ILE A 67 -5.30 -2.90 4.54
CA ILE A 67 -3.97 -2.29 4.47
C ILE A 67 -2.97 -3.20 5.19
N LYS A 68 -1.85 -3.49 4.51
CA LYS A 68 -0.69 -4.13 5.11
C LYS A 68 0.56 -3.35 4.75
N LEU A 69 1.43 -3.13 5.73
CA LEU A 69 2.75 -2.59 5.49
C LEU A 69 3.62 -3.65 4.79
N VAL A 70 4.54 -3.19 3.95
CA VAL A 70 5.51 -4.08 3.32
C VAL A 70 6.46 -4.62 4.40
N PRO A 71 6.66 -5.95 4.52
CA PRO A 71 7.40 -6.52 5.65
C PRO A 71 8.84 -6.04 5.81
N ASP A 72 9.52 -5.72 4.70
CA ASP A 72 10.92 -5.28 4.70
C ASP A 72 11.08 -3.74 4.67
N GLY A 73 9.98 -2.99 4.68
CA GLY A 73 9.97 -1.53 4.59
C GLY A 73 10.48 -0.95 3.26
N LYS A 74 10.70 -1.77 2.21
CA LYS A 74 11.33 -1.33 0.96
C LYS A 74 10.30 -1.08 -0.15
N TYR A 75 10.57 -0.08 -0.97
CA TYR A 75 9.79 0.20 -2.18
C TYR A 75 9.96 -0.86 -3.26
N GLY A 76 11.11 -1.53 -3.31
CA GLY A 76 11.46 -2.46 -4.37
C GLY A 76 12.71 -2.00 -5.12
N VAL A 77 13.79 -2.71 -4.82
CA VAL A 77 15.10 -2.62 -5.44
C VAL A 77 15.38 -3.96 -6.10
N TYR A 78 15.89 -3.90 -7.33
CA TYR A 78 16.36 -5.07 -8.04
C TYR A 78 17.77 -5.42 -7.59
N ASP A 79 17.94 -6.64 -7.11
CA ASP A 79 19.23 -7.17 -6.71
C ASP A 79 19.90 -7.82 -7.92
N LEU A 80 21.08 -7.31 -8.30
CA LEU A 80 21.81 -7.76 -9.49
C LEU A 80 22.52 -9.10 -9.29
N GLU A 81 22.78 -9.50 -8.04
CA GLU A 81 23.48 -10.75 -7.73
C GLU A 81 22.50 -11.93 -7.76
N THR A 82 21.32 -11.72 -7.16
CA THR A 82 20.27 -12.75 -7.07
C THR A 82 19.30 -12.71 -8.26
N GLY A 83 19.20 -11.58 -8.96
CA GLY A 83 18.22 -11.37 -10.02
C GLY A 83 16.80 -11.20 -9.51
N GLU A 84 16.62 -10.82 -8.24
CA GLU A 84 15.31 -10.75 -7.59
C GLU A 84 14.91 -9.31 -7.22
N TRP A 85 13.61 -9.05 -7.27
CA TRP A 85 13.03 -7.86 -6.65
C TRP A 85 12.73 -8.12 -5.17
N ASN A 86 12.82 -7.08 -4.36
CA ASN A 86 12.31 -7.06 -2.97
C ASN A 86 11.14 -6.06 -2.81
N GLY A 87 10.73 -5.80 -1.56
CA GLY A 87 9.80 -4.74 -1.24
C GLY A 87 8.42 -4.86 -1.89
N ILE A 88 7.79 -3.70 -2.07
CA ILE A 88 6.45 -3.58 -2.67
C ILE A 88 6.43 -4.22 -4.07
N VAL A 89 7.46 -4.03 -4.89
CA VAL A 89 7.54 -4.63 -6.23
C VAL A 89 7.41 -6.15 -6.15
N ARG A 90 8.16 -6.80 -5.25
CA ARG A 90 8.07 -8.26 -5.08
C ARG A 90 6.71 -8.72 -4.57
N GLN A 91 6.11 -7.99 -3.62
CA GLN A 91 4.77 -8.32 -3.10
C GLN A 91 3.70 -8.31 -4.21
N LEU A 92 3.80 -7.37 -5.17
CA LEU A 92 2.92 -7.30 -6.32
C LEU A 92 3.19 -8.44 -7.33
N MET A 93 4.47 -8.72 -7.63
CA MET A 93 4.87 -9.80 -8.53
C MET A 93 4.44 -11.18 -8.02
N ASP A 94 4.66 -11.45 -6.74
CA ASP A 94 4.32 -12.71 -6.07
C ASP A 94 2.82 -12.85 -5.78
N LYS A 95 2.03 -11.85 -6.15
CA LYS A 95 0.58 -11.79 -5.89
C LYS A 95 0.21 -11.85 -4.41
N LYS A 96 1.09 -11.34 -3.54
CA LYS A 96 0.83 -11.18 -2.10
C LYS A 96 0.06 -9.90 -1.78
N ALA A 97 0.11 -8.90 -2.66
CA ALA A 97 -0.68 -7.67 -2.60
C ALA A 97 -1.26 -7.32 -3.98
N ASP A 98 -2.52 -6.89 -4.07
CA ASP A 98 -3.21 -6.57 -5.35
C ASP A 98 -2.91 -5.16 -5.85
N LEU A 99 -2.72 -4.25 -4.90
CA LEU A 99 -2.50 -2.83 -5.10
C LEU A 99 -1.44 -2.35 -4.11
N ALA A 100 -0.63 -1.38 -4.55
CA ALA A 100 0.17 -0.58 -3.64
C ALA A 100 -0.15 0.91 -3.81
N VAL A 101 -0.25 1.60 -2.68
CA VAL A 101 -0.51 3.04 -2.60
C VAL A 101 0.61 3.66 -1.76
N GLY A 102 1.25 4.68 -2.30
CA GLY A 102 2.39 5.32 -1.66
C GLY A 102 3.17 6.20 -2.64
N SER A 103 4.15 6.91 -2.11
CA SER A 103 5.10 7.71 -2.87
C SER A 103 6.17 6.81 -3.50
N MET A 104 5.92 6.34 -4.73
CA MET A 104 6.92 5.59 -5.49
C MET A 104 7.19 6.25 -6.84
N THR A 105 8.47 6.41 -7.16
CA THR A 105 8.90 6.88 -8.48
C THR A 105 8.67 5.80 -9.54
N ILE A 106 7.99 6.19 -10.62
CA ILE A 106 7.83 5.39 -11.83
C ILE A 106 9.18 5.36 -12.56
N ASN A 107 9.66 4.17 -12.90
CA ASN A 107 10.86 3.99 -13.71
C ASN A 107 10.74 2.75 -14.61
N TYR A 108 11.58 2.70 -15.63
CA TYR A 108 11.55 1.66 -16.66
C TYR A 108 11.72 0.24 -16.08
N ALA A 109 12.65 0.04 -15.14
CA ALA A 109 12.90 -1.27 -14.56
C ALA A 109 11.67 -1.81 -13.82
N ARG A 110 10.97 -0.96 -13.06
CA ARG A 110 9.73 -1.32 -12.36
C ARG A 110 8.57 -1.53 -13.33
N GLU A 111 8.41 -0.66 -14.32
CA GLU A 111 7.35 -0.80 -15.34
C GLU A 111 7.44 -2.11 -16.12
N SER A 112 8.63 -2.72 -16.22
CA SER A 112 8.78 -4.03 -16.87
C SER A 112 8.11 -5.20 -16.12
N VAL A 113 7.80 -5.03 -14.82
CA VAL A 113 7.28 -6.11 -13.95
C VAL A 113 5.96 -5.76 -13.24
N ILE A 114 5.60 -4.47 -13.15
CA ILE A 114 4.37 -3.98 -12.51
C ILE A 114 3.76 -2.83 -13.33
N ASP A 115 2.45 -2.62 -13.18
CA ASP A 115 1.74 -1.54 -13.87
C ASP A 115 1.57 -0.33 -12.93
N PHE A 116 1.71 0.87 -13.49
CA PHE A 116 1.42 2.12 -12.79
C PHE A 116 0.14 2.77 -13.32
N THR A 117 -0.53 3.52 -12.44
CA THR A 117 -1.51 4.52 -12.89
C THR A 117 -0.80 5.72 -13.49
N LYS A 118 -1.55 6.61 -14.14
CA LYS A 118 -1.04 7.95 -14.41
C LYS A 118 -0.57 8.60 -13.10
N PRO A 119 0.55 9.35 -13.09
CA PRO A 119 0.99 10.09 -11.92
C PRO A 119 -0.13 11.01 -11.42
N PHE A 120 -0.32 11.05 -10.10
CA PHE A 120 -1.29 11.91 -9.44
C PHE A 120 -0.63 13.09 -8.71
N MET A 121 0.71 13.07 -8.63
CA MET A 121 1.54 14.16 -8.12
C MET A 121 2.76 14.32 -9.01
N ASN A 122 3.11 15.57 -9.32
CA ASN A 122 4.39 15.90 -9.92
C ASN A 122 5.36 16.25 -8.79
N LEU A 123 6.41 15.46 -8.64
CA LEU A 123 7.45 15.67 -7.63
C LEU A 123 8.79 15.89 -8.33
N GLY A 124 9.54 16.88 -7.85
CA GLY A 124 10.91 17.16 -8.28
C GLY A 124 11.91 16.72 -7.23
N ILE A 125 13.17 16.54 -7.65
CA ILE A 125 14.28 16.33 -6.72
C ILE A 125 14.57 17.68 -6.03
N SER A 126 14.62 17.68 -4.70
CA SER A 126 14.98 18.85 -3.90
C SER A 126 16.07 18.48 -2.91
N ILE A 127 17.01 19.39 -2.67
CA ILE A 127 18.10 19.21 -1.72
C ILE A 127 17.74 19.95 -0.43
N LEU A 128 17.56 19.22 0.66
CA LEU A 128 17.43 19.79 2.00
C LEU A 128 18.83 20.01 2.57
N PHE A 129 19.17 21.26 2.89
CA PHE A 129 20.39 21.60 3.62
C PHE A 129 20.03 22.20 4.97
N LYS A 130 20.80 21.87 6.01
CA LYS A 130 20.65 22.49 7.32
C LYS A 130 21.25 23.88 7.27
N ASN A 131 20.49 24.90 7.68
CA ASN A 131 21.07 26.22 7.89
C ASN A 131 22.02 26.15 9.09
N ILE A 132 23.30 26.45 8.86
CA ILE A 132 24.32 26.51 9.92
C ILE A 132 24.47 28.00 10.24
N PRO A 133 24.20 28.43 11.49
CA PRO A 133 24.34 29.83 11.90
C PRO A 133 25.79 30.30 11.92
#